data_AF-A0A0Q5LJT5-F1
#
_entry.id   AF-A0A0Q5LJT5-F1
#
_cell.length_a   1.000
_cell.length_b   1.000
_cell.length_c   1.000
_cell.angle_alpha   90.00
_cell.angle_beta   90.00
_cell.angle_gamma   90.00
#
_symmetry.space_group_name_H-M   'P 1'
#
loop_
_entity.id
_entity.type
_entity.pdbx_description
1 polymer ?
#
loop_
_entity_poly.entity_id
_entity_poly.type
_entity_poly.pdbx_seq_one_letter_code
_entity_poly.pdbx_strand_id
1 'polypeptide(L)'
;MPFLDLAAWPPGAAAVFLAACVSAVVSVVSVGATVADARRSRRRLDAATVREQWWTRWSWTLERCLGPDADDRRTGVAMMRVLLALPWATSEDDDIAAVISSEIEHADRDHGDGGRP
;
A
#
# COMPACT_ATOMS: atom_id res chain seq x y z
N MET A 1 15.53 14.81 49.59
CA MET A 1 16.78 14.60 48.81
C MET A 1 17.54 15.93 48.76
N PRO A 2 18.54 16.15 49.63
CA PRO A 2 19.14 17.47 49.88
C PRO A 2 20.07 18.02 48.78
N PHE A 3 20.23 17.33 47.65
CA PHE A 3 21.15 17.73 46.57
C PHE A 3 20.48 18.49 45.40
N LEU A 4 19.15 18.71 45.46
CA LEU A 4 18.39 19.45 44.44
C LEU A 4 17.96 20.85 44.92
N ASP A 5 18.67 21.44 45.87
CA ASP A 5 18.43 22.84 46.22
C ASP A 5 19.07 23.76 45.16
N LEU A 6 18.35 23.95 44.06
CA LEU A 6 18.77 24.76 42.91
C LEU A 6 19.02 26.23 43.30
N ALA A 7 18.45 26.70 44.42
CA ALA A 7 18.66 28.06 44.92
C ALA A 7 20.03 28.24 45.58
N ALA A 8 20.68 27.16 46.00
CA ALA A 8 22.03 27.18 46.58
C ALA A 8 23.15 27.10 45.52
N TRP A 9 22.81 26.92 44.25
CA TRP A 9 23.78 26.72 43.16
C TRP A 9 24.19 28.05 42.50
N PRO A 10 25.41 28.14 41.95
CA PRO A 10 25.79 29.25 41.08
C PRO A 10 24.78 29.36 39.92
N PRO A 11 24.32 30.57 39.54
CA PRO A 11 23.25 30.73 38.57
C PRO A 11 23.57 30.11 37.19
N GLY A 12 24.83 30.11 36.78
CA GLY A 12 25.28 29.43 35.56
C GLY A 12 25.19 27.90 35.62
N ALA A 13 25.45 27.30 36.79
CA ALA A 13 25.40 25.85 36.95
C ALA A 13 23.97 25.32 36.96
N ALA A 14 23.05 26.02 37.64
CA ALA A 14 21.62 25.69 37.63
C ALA A 14 21.02 25.80 36.22
N ALA A 15 21.39 26.85 35.46
CA ALA A 15 20.94 27.04 34.09
C ALA A 15 21.39 25.91 33.15
N VAL A 16 22.67 25.50 33.22
CA VAL A 16 23.21 24.41 32.40
C VAL A 16 22.55 23.08 32.75
N PHE A 17 22.32 22.81 34.04
CA PHE A 17 21.63 21.59 34.48
C PHE A 17 20.19 21.54 33.98
N LEU A 18 19.43 22.64 34.11
CA LEU A 18 18.06 22.72 33.59
C LEU A 18 18.03 22.58 32.06
N ALA A 19 18.96 23.22 31.35
CA ALA A 19 19.08 23.06 29.90
C ALA A 19 19.39 21.61 29.50
N ALA A 20 20.24 20.92 30.26
CA ALA A 20 20.53 19.50 30.05
C ALA A 20 19.29 18.62 30.29
N CYS A 21 18.51 18.88 31.35
CA CYS A 21 17.25 18.18 31.59
C CYS A 21 16.26 18.38 30.44
N VAL A 22 16.09 19.63 29.98
CA VAL A 22 15.21 19.94 28.84
C VAL A 22 15.69 19.24 27.58
N SER A 23 16.99 19.31 27.27
CA SER A 23 17.59 18.64 26.11
C SER A 23 17.41 17.12 26.15
N ALA A 24 17.58 16.51 27.32
CA ALA A 24 17.34 15.09 27.51
C ALA A 24 15.88 14.72 27.24
N VAL A 25 14.93 15.50 27.75
CA VAL A 25 13.49 15.29 27.48
C VAL A 25 13.18 15.44 26.00
N VAL A 26 13.67 16.50 25.35
CA VAL A 26 13.47 16.74 23.92
C VAL A 26 14.03 15.59 23.09
N SER A 27 15.21 15.08 23.46
CA SER A 27 15.85 13.95 22.78
C SER A 27 15.01 12.68 22.88
N VAL A 28 14.48 12.36 24.06
CA VAL A 28 13.59 11.19 24.26
C VAL A 28 12.31 11.32 23.42
N VAL A 29 11.68 12.50 23.42
CA VAL A 29 10.48 12.77 22.61
C VAL A 29 10.78 12.64 21.12
N SER A 30 11.89 13.21 20.66
CA SER A 30 12.32 13.14 19.26
C SER A 30 12.52 11.70 18.79
N VAL A 31 13.27 10.89 19.55
CA VAL A 31 13.47 9.47 19.25
C VAL A 31 12.14 8.72 19.19
N GLY A 32 11.25 8.98 20.15
CA GLY A 32 9.90 8.39 20.17
C GLY A 32 9.08 8.75 18.92
N ALA A 33 9.10 10.02 18.51
CA ALA A 33 8.42 10.49 17.32
C ALA A 33 9.00 9.84 16.04
N THR A 34 10.32 9.74 15.92
CA THR A 34 10.99 9.08 14.79
C THR A 34 10.61 7.60 14.71
N VAL A 35 10.58 6.88 15.83
CA VAL A 35 10.18 5.46 15.84
C VAL A 35 8.71 5.30 15.46
N ALA A 36 7.83 6.17 15.96
CA ALA A 36 6.42 6.16 15.62
C ALA A 36 6.20 6.43 14.12
N ASP A 37 6.90 7.42 13.57
CA ASP A 37 6.83 7.78 12.16
C ASP A 37 7.37 6.66 11.27
N ALA A 38 8.52 6.07 11.63
CA ALA A 38 9.09 4.91 10.92
C ALA A 38 8.11 3.73 10.88
N ARG A 39 7.40 3.44 11.99
CA ARG A 39 6.39 2.37 12.02
C ARG A 39 5.19 2.68 11.15
N ARG A 40 4.71 3.92 11.14
CA ARG A 40 3.59 4.36 10.28
C ARG A 40 4.00 4.30 8.81
N SER A 41 5.20 4.77 8.49
CA SER A 41 5.76 4.75 7.14
C SER A 41 5.88 3.32 6.62
N ARG A 42 6.42 2.38 7.41
CA ARG A 42 6.48 0.95 7.05
C ARG A 42 5.10 0.38 6.70
N ARG A 43 4.09 0.62 7.52
CA ARG A 43 2.72 0.15 7.23
C ARG A 43 2.16 0.72 5.93
N ARG A 44 2.43 2.00 5.64
CA ARG A 44 2.00 2.64 4.38
C ARG A 44 2.75 2.05 3.19
N LEU A 45 4.05 1.81 3.34
CA LEU A 45 4.88 1.19 2.30
C LEU A 45 4.47 -0.27 2.05
N ASP A 46 4.15 -1.03 3.08
CA ASP A 46 3.67 -2.42 2.94
C ASP A 46 2.35 -2.45 2.16
N ALA A 47 1.39 -1.59 2.51
CA ALA A 47 0.13 -1.47 1.79
C ALA A 47 0.32 -1.01 0.33
N ALA A 48 1.18 -0.01 0.10
CA ALA A 48 1.51 0.45 -1.25
C ALA A 48 2.20 -0.64 -2.08
N THR A 49 3.12 -1.41 -1.47
CA THR A 49 3.83 -2.51 -2.14
C THR A 49 2.87 -3.63 -2.52
N VAL A 50 1.94 -3.99 -1.62
CA VAL A 50 0.90 -4.99 -1.93
C VAL A 50 0.02 -4.51 -3.09
N ARG A 51 -0.38 -3.22 -3.09
CA ARG A 51 -1.18 -2.64 -4.18
C ARG A 51 -0.42 -2.58 -5.51
N GLU A 52 0.88 -2.30 -5.49
CA GLU A 52 1.71 -2.28 -6.70
C GLU A 52 1.87 -3.69 -7.29
N GLN A 53 2.12 -4.69 -6.43
CA GLN A 53 2.18 -6.09 -6.86
C GLN A 53 0.85 -6.60 -7.40
N TRP A 54 -0.25 -6.18 -6.77
CA TRP A 54 -1.60 -6.43 -7.28
C TRP A 54 -1.77 -5.84 -8.68
N TRP A 55 -1.47 -4.56 -8.85
CA TRP A 55 -1.63 -3.84 -10.11
C TRP A 55 -0.80 -4.47 -11.24
N THR A 56 0.46 -4.82 -10.97
CA THR A 56 1.34 -5.50 -11.94
C THR A 56 0.76 -6.84 -12.42
N ARG A 57 0.17 -7.63 -11.51
CA ARG A 57 -0.44 -8.92 -11.88
C ARG A 57 -1.77 -8.71 -12.60
N TRP A 58 -2.53 -7.71 -12.21
CA TRP A 58 -3.79 -7.34 -12.83
C TRP A 58 -3.61 -6.88 -14.28
N SER A 59 -2.65 -5.98 -14.55
CA SER A 59 -2.39 -5.49 -15.91
C SER A 59 -1.96 -6.63 -16.84
N TRP A 60 -1.07 -7.51 -16.38
CA TRP A 60 -0.67 -8.69 -17.13
C TRP A 60 -1.86 -9.61 -17.43
N THR A 61 -2.77 -9.78 -16.46
CA THR A 61 -3.98 -10.59 -16.63
C THR A 61 -4.91 -9.98 -17.68
N LEU A 62 -5.09 -8.65 -17.66
CA LEU A 62 -5.88 -7.93 -18.66
C LEU A 62 -5.31 -8.04 -20.06
N GLU A 63 -3.99 -7.93 -20.21
CA GLU A 63 -3.31 -8.12 -21.50
C GLU A 63 -3.64 -9.50 -22.10
N ARG A 64 -3.72 -10.54 -21.26
CA ARG A 64 -4.12 -11.89 -21.71
C ARG A 64 -5.60 -11.99 -22.02
N CYS A 65 -6.47 -11.42 -21.18
CA CYS A 65 -7.91 -11.36 -21.43
C CYS A 65 -8.25 -10.70 -22.77
N LEU A 66 -7.48 -9.69 -23.17
CA LEU A 66 -7.65 -8.93 -24.41
C LEU A 66 -6.76 -9.45 -25.55
N GLY A 67 -6.09 -10.59 -25.37
CA GLY A 67 -5.20 -11.19 -26.36
C GLY A 67 -5.94 -11.63 -27.63
N PRO A 68 -5.23 -11.69 -28.77
CA PRO A 68 -5.82 -12.09 -30.05
C PRO A 68 -6.25 -13.57 -30.06
N ASP A 69 -5.52 -14.42 -29.34
CA ASP A 69 -5.72 -15.86 -29.34
C ASP A 69 -6.72 -16.30 -28.25
N ALA A 70 -7.61 -17.23 -28.59
CA ALA A 70 -8.64 -17.71 -27.68
C ALA A 70 -8.05 -18.39 -26.41
N ASP A 71 -6.89 -19.03 -26.52
CA ASP A 71 -6.22 -19.68 -25.39
C ASP A 71 -5.60 -18.67 -24.43
N ASP A 72 -5.06 -17.55 -24.94
CA ASP A 72 -4.58 -16.45 -24.12
C ASP A 72 -5.73 -15.77 -23.38
N ARG A 73 -6.87 -15.53 -24.05
CA ARG A 73 -8.07 -14.97 -23.41
C ARG A 73 -8.58 -15.84 -22.27
N ARG A 74 -8.67 -17.16 -22.49
CA ARG A 74 -9.08 -18.12 -21.45
C ARG A 74 -8.11 -18.13 -20.27
N THR A 75 -6.81 -18.08 -20.54
CA THR A 75 -5.77 -18.00 -19.50
C THR A 75 -5.92 -16.72 -18.69
N GLY A 76 -6.13 -15.58 -19.35
CA GLY A 76 -6.41 -14.30 -18.71
C GLY A 76 -7.62 -14.37 -17.79
N VAL A 77 -8.76 -14.87 -18.29
CA VAL A 77 -10.00 -14.98 -17.48
C VAL A 77 -9.81 -15.91 -16.27
N ALA A 78 -9.09 -17.03 -16.44
CA ALA A 78 -8.79 -17.93 -15.33
C ALA A 78 -7.90 -17.27 -14.27
N MET A 79 -6.85 -16.58 -14.69
CA MET A 79 -5.96 -15.84 -13.79
C MET A 79 -6.68 -14.67 -13.11
N MET A 80 -7.63 -14.03 -13.80
CA MET A 80 -8.44 -12.95 -13.24
C MET A 80 -9.27 -13.42 -12.04
N ARG A 81 -9.90 -14.59 -12.16
CA ARG A 81 -10.65 -15.21 -11.05
C ARG A 81 -9.75 -15.53 -9.85
N VAL A 82 -8.55 -16.04 -10.11
CA VAL A 82 -7.56 -16.31 -9.04
C VAL A 82 -7.12 -15.01 -8.38
N LEU A 83 -6.91 -13.95 -9.17
CA LEU A 83 -6.52 -12.66 -8.65
C LEU A 83 -7.58 -12.12 -7.70
N LEU A 84 -8.84 -12.04 -8.14
CA LEU A 84 -9.96 -11.52 -7.34
C LEU A 84 -10.23 -12.31 -6.05
N ALA A 85 -9.83 -13.59 -6.00
CA ALA A 85 -9.94 -14.41 -4.80
C ALA A 85 -8.86 -14.11 -3.74
N LEU A 86 -7.87 -13.27 -4.04
CA LEU A 86 -6.80 -12.93 -3.11
C LEU A 86 -7.30 -11.98 -2.00
N PRO A 87 -6.77 -12.09 -0.77
CA PRO A 87 -7.27 -11.35 0.39
C PRO A 87 -7.06 -9.83 0.34
N TRP A 88 -6.31 -9.33 -0.64
CA TRP A 88 -6.06 -7.92 -0.87
C TRP A 88 -6.84 -7.35 -2.06
N ALA A 89 -7.67 -8.15 -2.72
CA ALA A 89 -8.64 -7.66 -3.69
C ALA A 89 -9.70 -6.82 -2.96
N THR A 90 -10.11 -5.73 -3.59
CA THR A 90 -11.17 -4.85 -3.06
C THR A 90 -12.45 -5.06 -3.86
N SER A 91 -13.59 -4.68 -3.29
CA SER A 91 -14.89 -4.76 -4.00
C SER A 91 -14.91 -3.95 -5.29
N GLU A 92 -14.15 -2.86 -5.35
CA GLU A 92 -13.98 -2.07 -6.57
C GLU A 92 -13.26 -2.88 -7.67
N ASP A 93 -12.30 -3.73 -7.31
CA ASP A 93 -11.63 -4.60 -8.29
C ASP A 93 -12.61 -5.64 -8.87
N ASP A 94 -13.57 -6.14 -8.07
CA ASP A 94 -14.63 -7.05 -8.53
C ASP A 94 -15.58 -6.35 -9.53
N ASP A 95 -15.99 -5.12 -9.24
CA ASP A 95 -16.86 -4.33 -10.12
C ASP A 95 -16.19 -4.09 -11.48
N ILE A 96 -14.90 -3.73 -11.48
CA ILE A 96 -14.12 -3.52 -12.71
C ILE A 96 -14.00 -4.83 -13.49
N ALA A 97 -13.72 -5.97 -12.83
CA ALA A 97 -13.67 -7.27 -13.50
C ALA A 97 -15.01 -7.65 -14.15
N ALA A 98 -16.14 -7.34 -13.50
CA ALA A 98 -17.46 -7.62 -14.05
C ALA A 98 -17.71 -6.84 -15.34
N VAL A 99 -17.37 -5.55 -15.37
CA VAL A 99 -17.46 -4.72 -16.58
C VAL A 99 -16.60 -5.31 -17.70
N ILE A 100 -15.33 -5.60 -17.42
CA ILE A 100 -14.41 -6.13 -18.43
C ILE A 100 -14.87 -7.49 -18.98
N SER A 101 -15.39 -8.37 -18.11
CA SER A 101 -15.94 -9.65 -18.54
C SER A 101 -17.13 -9.47 -19.48
N SER A 102 -17.99 -8.49 -19.21
CA SER A 102 -19.14 -8.18 -20.06
C SER A 102 -18.74 -7.63 -21.44
N GLU A 103 -17.65 -6.85 -21.52
CA GLU A 103 -17.11 -6.32 -22.77
C GLU A 103 -16.44 -7.41 -23.61
N ILE A 104 -15.69 -8.32 -22.99
CA ILE A 104 -15.09 -9.47 -23.67
C ILE A 104 -16.18 -10.36 -24.28
N GLU A 105 -17.27 -10.61 -23.54
CA GLU A 105 -18.38 -11.42 -24.04
C GLU A 105 -19.09 -10.74 -25.23
N HIS A 106 -19.25 -9.41 -25.21
CA HIS A 106 -19.79 -8.68 -26.36
C HIS A 106 -18.85 -8.76 -27.58
N ALA A 107 -17.55 -8.57 -27.39
CA ALA A 107 -16.58 -8.64 -28.48
C ALA A 107 -16.52 -10.03 -29.15
N ASP A 108 -16.63 -11.11 -28.36
CA ASP A 108 -16.68 -12.48 -28.87
C ASP A 108 -17.98 -12.74 -29.68
N ARG A 109 -19.12 -12.15 -29.28
CA ARG A 109 -20.38 -12.27 -30.04
C ARG A 109 -20.31 -11.55 -31.40
N ASP A 110 -19.76 -10.35 -31.44
CA ASP A 110 -19.64 -9.56 -32.67
C ASP A 110 -18.66 -10.21 -33.68
N HIS A 111 -17.58 -10.82 -33.20
CA HIS A 111 -16.67 -11.61 -34.06
C HIS A 111 -17.31 -12.91 -34.59
N GLY A 112 -18.28 -13.47 -33.86
CA GLY A 112 -18.99 -14.69 -34.26
C GLY A 112 -19.98 -14.51 -35.42
N ASP A 113 -20.45 -13.29 -35.66
CA ASP A 113 -21.49 -13.00 -36.68
C ASP A 113 -20.93 -12.56 -38.05
N GLY A 114 -19.64 -12.21 -38.12
CA GLY A 114 -18.95 -11.85 -39.39
C GLY A 114 -18.44 -13.06 -40.21
N GLY A 115 -18.66 -14.28 -39.73
CA GLY A 115 -18.04 -15.51 -40.24
C GLY A 115 -19.00 -16.51 -40.88
N ARG A 116 -20.00 -16.07 -41.65
CA ARG A 116 -20.80 -16.94 -42.53
C ARG A 116 -20.80 -16.40 -43.96
N PRO A 117 -20.67 -17.29 -44.98
CA PRO A 117 -20.33 -16.97 -46.36
C PRO A 117 -21.38 -16.12 -47.08
#